data_AF-A0A940MTE2-F1
#
_entry.id   AF-A0A940MTE2-F1
#
_cell.length_a   1.000
_cell.length_b   1.000
_cell.length_c   1.000
_cell.angle_alpha   90.00
_cell.angle_beta   90.00
_cell.angle_gamma   90.00
#
_symmetry.space_group_name_H-M   'P 1'
#
loop_
_entity.id
_entity.type
_entity.pdbx_description
1 polymer ?
#
loop_
_entity_poly.entity_id
_entity_poly.type
_entity_poly.pdbx_seq_one_letter_code
_entity_poly.pdbx_strand_id
1 'polypeptide(L)'
;MPKPRQPRKARIATLIARMPSVPAAVAALAAAAAVDGRFTSRGGPTALERFYRHMMEKGRAPQQATCEDFAAVTTSRTGLIVLMKALEAFDPDVPLAPARPLRQEWDRALNARYNAKTPKARVSLRVALEPADWPADWAMAEPLLDQRVRRNGRRYRPLSVKGRASIIQAVGLCAAARNWAAGQGVHLAEAFSPDLAEAFLRFLFRTDNGREPVSMRSAADYFQRVILFARRGGLFTAEAEAHFAEIHTALASEATDETPTKHAKIRRFLESHGLADLLHAANRCLDEAVDLPAHGAKAFRLRRKAVVFALLLNGVDRQGDLSTFRIGREIMRRPDGIWTVDFRQAKTGGKKALGPYWPITSRIIDAHVLAGRPDWQMGDRLQELDGLNLLGLEDGAFATYHPAALLQEEFGISGHLVRSLVTDLVRTHSPDAAWAAQALLGHKSRWMHQTYRTDFRDTAALEKYHATMAEIASGS
;
A
#
# COMPACT_ATOMS: atom_id res chain seq x y z
N MET A 1 41.93 -0.39 50.25
CA MET A 1 41.49 1.02 50.13
C MET A 1 41.05 1.29 48.69
N PRO A 2 39.85 1.84 48.43
CA PRO A 2 39.46 2.24 47.07
C PRO A 2 40.37 3.38 46.58
N LYS A 3 40.92 3.27 45.36
CA LYS A 3 41.75 4.32 44.76
C LYS A 3 40.99 5.66 44.75
N PRO A 4 41.65 6.78 45.10
CA PRO A 4 41.02 8.10 45.03
C PRO A 4 40.55 8.37 43.60
N ARG A 5 39.32 8.89 43.46
CA ARG A 5 38.75 9.24 42.16
C ARG A 5 39.63 10.30 41.51
N GLN A 6 40.17 9.99 40.33
CA GLN A 6 40.97 10.92 39.56
C GLN A 6 40.20 12.24 39.30
N PRO A 7 40.89 13.39 39.27
CA PRO A 7 40.29 14.68 38.93
C PRO A 7 39.56 14.61 37.58
N ARG A 8 38.45 15.34 37.44
CA ARG A 8 37.63 15.35 36.21
C ARG A 8 38.47 15.58 34.94
N LYS A 9 39.35 16.57 34.96
CA LYS A 9 40.26 16.89 33.84
C LYS A 9 41.15 15.71 33.46
N ALA A 10 41.72 15.00 34.44
CA ALA A 10 42.56 13.82 34.21
C ALA A 10 41.76 12.65 33.62
N ARG A 11 40.51 12.45 34.06
CA ARG A 11 39.60 11.43 33.50
C ARG A 11 39.25 11.72 32.03
N ILE A 12 38.94 12.98 31.70
CA ILE A 12 38.67 13.41 30.32
C ILE A 12 39.90 13.20 29.43
N ALA A 13 41.07 13.68 29.86
CA ALA A 13 42.32 13.52 29.11
C ALA A 13 42.64 12.04 28.86
N THR A 14 42.43 11.17 29.86
CA THR A 14 42.63 9.72 29.71
C THR A 14 41.69 9.11 28.67
N LEU A 15 40.44 9.57 28.57
CA LEU A 15 39.51 9.09 27.55
C LEU A 15 39.86 9.60 26.15
N ILE A 16 40.26 10.87 26.02
CA ILE A 16 40.71 11.43 24.74
C ILE A 16 41.94 10.66 24.23
N ALA A 17 42.90 10.35 25.10
CA ALA A 17 44.09 9.56 24.72
C ALA A 17 43.76 8.14 24.23
N ARG A 18 42.56 7.61 24.53
CA ARG A 18 42.07 6.32 24.03
C ARG A 18 41.31 6.42 22.71
N MET A 19 41.15 7.62 22.18
CA MET A 19 40.46 7.92 20.92
C MET A 19 41.39 8.63 19.91
N PRO A 20 42.60 8.10 19.63
CA PRO A 20 43.57 8.79 18.78
C PRO A 20 43.11 8.97 17.32
N SER A 21 42.19 8.13 16.83
CA SER A 21 41.66 8.22 15.46
C SER A 21 40.43 9.14 15.36
N VAL A 22 39.83 9.54 16.48
CA VAL A 22 38.63 10.38 16.50
C VAL A 22 39.03 11.86 16.37
N PRO A 23 38.32 12.67 15.55
CA PRO A 23 38.56 14.11 15.46
C PRO A 23 38.57 14.77 16.84
N ALA A 24 39.53 15.66 17.09
CA ALA A 24 39.79 16.21 18.43
C ALA A 24 38.55 16.85 19.07
N ALA A 25 37.72 17.56 18.28
CA ALA A 25 36.48 18.16 18.75
C ALA A 25 35.46 17.10 19.21
N VAL A 26 35.25 16.05 18.41
CA VAL A 26 34.34 14.93 18.70
C VAL A 26 34.84 14.16 19.93
N ALA A 27 36.15 13.87 20.00
CA ALA A 27 36.78 13.19 21.12
C ALA A 27 36.61 13.96 22.44
N ALA A 28 36.79 15.28 22.41
CA ALA A 28 36.61 16.14 23.59
C ALA A 28 35.16 16.14 24.10
N LEU A 29 34.18 16.28 23.18
CA LEU A 29 32.75 16.26 23.52
C LEU A 29 32.33 14.90 24.10
N ALA A 30 32.70 13.80 23.45
CA ALA A 30 32.37 12.44 23.88
C ALA A 30 33.01 12.11 25.25
N ALA A 31 34.27 12.48 25.46
CA ALA A 31 34.97 12.27 26.73
C ALA A 31 34.34 13.07 27.88
N ALA A 32 33.99 14.34 27.65
CA ALA A 32 33.31 15.16 28.64
C ALA A 32 31.93 14.57 29.01
N ALA A 33 31.11 14.24 28.02
CA ALA A 33 29.78 13.66 28.24
C ALA A 33 29.83 12.31 28.97
N ALA A 34 30.81 11.45 28.66
CA ALA A 34 31.01 10.17 29.34
C ALA A 34 31.44 10.36 30.81
N VAL A 35 32.30 11.33 31.11
CA VAL A 35 32.75 11.62 32.48
C VAL A 35 31.64 12.24 33.33
N ASP A 36 30.83 13.11 32.71
CA ASP A 36 29.71 13.81 33.35
C ASP A 36 28.45 12.93 33.47
N GLY A 37 28.45 11.71 32.91
CA GLY A 37 27.29 10.82 32.93
C GLY A 37 26.13 11.28 32.03
N ARG A 38 26.37 12.25 31.15
CA ARG A 38 25.37 12.81 30.22
C ARG A 38 25.12 11.93 28.99
N PHE A 39 25.96 10.91 28.78
CA PHE A 39 25.78 9.91 27.73
C PHE A 39 25.50 8.54 28.35
N THR A 40 24.27 8.03 28.16
CA THR A 40 23.77 6.85 28.86
C THR A 40 24.34 5.53 28.34
N SER A 41 24.85 5.53 27.10
CA SER A 41 25.40 4.34 26.44
C SER A 41 26.85 4.11 26.86
N ARG A 42 27.08 3.21 27.81
CA ARG A 42 28.44 2.79 28.18
C ARG A 42 29.16 2.24 26.94
N GLY A 43 30.38 2.70 26.69
CA GLY A 43 31.22 2.27 25.56
C GLY A 43 31.21 3.17 24.32
N GLY A 44 30.48 4.30 24.33
CA GLY A 44 30.47 5.27 23.23
C GLY A 44 31.87 5.69 22.71
N PRO A 45 32.79 6.15 23.58
CA PRO A 45 34.16 6.50 23.18
C PRO A 45 34.90 5.38 22.44
N THR A 46 34.77 4.14 22.92
CA THR A 46 35.42 2.97 22.28
C THR A 46 34.77 2.64 20.93
N ALA A 47 33.45 2.80 20.81
CA ALA A 47 32.75 2.60 19.55
C ALA A 47 33.17 3.64 18.50
N LEU A 48 33.25 4.92 18.88
CA LEU A 48 33.74 5.99 18.00
C LEU A 48 35.16 5.69 17.52
N GLU A 49 36.08 5.38 18.43
CA GLU A 49 37.46 5.06 18.07
C GLU A 49 37.56 3.92 17.04
N ARG A 50 36.81 2.83 17.23
CA ARG A 50 36.79 1.72 16.26
C ARG A 50 36.27 2.18 14.89
N PHE A 51 35.23 2.99 14.87
CA PHE A 51 34.65 3.50 13.63
C PHE A 51 35.63 4.41 12.88
N TYR A 52 36.17 5.47 13.50
CA TYR A 52 37.08 6.37 12.80
C TYR A 52 38.37 5.68 12.38
N ARG A 53 38.90 4.76 13.20
CA ARG A 53 40.06 3.97 12.82
C ARG A 53 39.80 3.16 11.55
N HIS A 54 38.66 2.47 11.46
CA HIS A 54 38.26 1.75 10.26
C HIS A 54 38.11 2.69 9.05
N MET A 55 37.49 3.85 9.22
CA MET A 55 37.35 4.84 8.13
C MET A 55 38.72 5.33 7.63
N MET A 56 39.67 5.58 8.54
CA MET A 56 41.05 5.94 8.21
C MET A 56 41.76 4.80 7.46
N GLU A 57 41.65 3.56 7.92
CA GLU A 57 42.23 2.38 7.27
C GLU A 57 41.67 2.15 5.85
N LYS A 58 40.40 2.51 5.62
CA LYS A 58 39.76 2.46 4.30
C LYS A 58 40.00 3.71 3.44
N GLY A 59 40.62 4.75 3.99
CA GLY A 59 40.83 6.01 3.28
C GLY A 59 39.53 6.73 2.91
N ARG A 60 38.44 6.52 3.67
CA ARG A 60 37.12 7.13 3.42
C ARG A 60 36.83 8.21 4.45
N ALA A 61 36.18 9.28 4.01
CA ALA A 61 35.63 10.26 4.94
C ALA A 61 34.46 9.63 5.74
N PRO A 62 34.28 9.95 7.03
CA PRO A 62 33.14 9.48 7.83
C PRO A 62 31.78 9.73 7.17
N GLN A 63 31.65 10.83 6.44
CA GLN A 63 30.45 11.20 5.70
C GLN A 63 30.13 10.22 4.56
N GLN A 64 31.11 9.42 4.10
CA GLN A 64 30.97 8.42 3.03
C GLN A 64 30.74 7.01 3.57
N ALA A 65 30.47 6.85 4.87
CA ALA A 65 30.28 5.52 5.48
C ALA A 65 29.18 4.71 4.77
N THR A 66 29.47 3.45 4.49
CA THR A 66 28.52 2.50 3.91
C THR A 66 27.99 1.52 4.96
N CYS A 67 27.01 0.69 4.60
CA CYS A 67 26.52 -0.37 5.49
C CYS A 67 27.65 -1.33 5.91
N GLU A 68 28.59 -1.62 5.00
CA GLU A 68 29.73 -2.51 5.26
C GLU A 68 30.67 -1.92 6.31
N ASP A 69 30.85 -0.59 6.32
CA ASP A 69 31.70 0.08 7.30
C ASP A 69 31.12 -0.05 8.72
N PHE A 70 29.80 0.08 8.87
CA PHE A 70 29.13 -0.19 10.14
C PHE A 70 29.23 -1.67 10.55
N ALA A 71 29.07 -2.60 9.60
CA ALA A 71 29.16 -4.03 9.86
C ALA A 71 30.57 -4.45 10.32
N ALA A 72 31.61 -3.86 9.74
CA ALA A 72 33.00 -4.16 10.08
C ALA A 72 33.37 -3.81 11.53
N VAL A 73 32.79 -2.73 12.07
CA VAL A 73 33.16 -2.20 13.39
C VAL A 73 32.21 -2.61 14.51
N THR A 74 31.14 -3.35 14.20
CA THR A 74 30.13 -3.76 15.18
C THR A 74 29.82 -5.25 15.09
N THR A 75 29.90 -5.94 16.24
CA THR A 75 29.67 -7.39 16.33
C THR A 75 28.31 -7.77 16.91
N SER A 76 27.50 -6.78 17.29
CA SER A 76 26.18 -7.00 17.89
C SER A 76 25.26 -5.81 17.68
N ARG A 77 23.96 -6.07 17.76
CA ARG A 77 22.91 -5.04 17.75
C ARG A 77 23.13 -3.94 18.79
N THR A 78 23.49 -4.31 20.00
CA THR A 78 23.76 -3.35 21.07
C THR A 78 24.98 -2.49 20.73
N GLY A 79 26.04 -3.10 20.20
CA GLY A 79 27.23 -2.38 19.74
C GLY A 79 26.92 -1.33 18.67
N LEU A 80 26.10 -1.68 17.68
CA LEU A 80 25.67 -0.71 16.67
C LEU A 80 24.83 0.40 17.26
N ILE A 81 23.85 0.10 18.12
CA ILE A 81 23.02 1.15 18.74
C ILE A 81 23.90 2.12 19.55
N VAL A 82 24.92 1.61 20.24
CA VAL A 82 25.88 2.46 20.98
C VAL A 82 26.66 3.35 20.02
N LEU A 83 27.19 2.81 18.92
CA LEU A 83 27.91 3.59 17.91
C LEU A 83 27.01 4.67 17.29
N MET A 84 25.82 4.31 16.84
CA MET A 84 24.88 5.22 16.19
C MET A 84 24.46 6.36 17.12
N LYS A 85 24.17 6.07 18.39
CA LYS A 85 23.87 7.12 19.39
C LYS A 85 25.07 8.03 19.66
N ALA A 86 26.29 7.49 19.60
CA ALA A 86 27.49 8.28 19.83
C ALA A 86 27.76 9.22 18.65
N LEU A 87 27.62 8.72 17.41
CA LEU A 87 27.74 9.54 16.20
C LEU A 87 26.64 10.61 16.17
N GLU A 88 25.37 10.24 16.41
CA GLU A 88 24.25 11.20 16.49
C GLU A 88 24.49 12.34 17.49
N ALA A 89 25.11 12.03 18.64
CA ALA A 89 25.33 13.00 19.70
C ALA A 89 26.58 13.87 19.52
N PHE A 90 27.61 13.37 18.84
CA PHE A 90 28.94 13.99 18.86
C PHE A 90 29.51 14.30 17.47
N ASP A 91 29.00 13.67 16.41
CA ASP A 91 29.33 13.97 15.00
C ASP A 91 28.10 13.75 14.11
N PRO A 92 27.10 14.65 14.16
CA PRO A 92 25.83 14.49 13.44
C PRO A 92 25.97 14.57 11.91
N ASP A 93 27.12 15.01 11.39
CA ASP A 93 27.41 15.06 9.96
C ASP A 93 27.64 13.65 9.37
N VAL A 94 27.90 12.64 10.21
CA VAL A 94 28.02 11.25 9.79
C VAL A 94 26.64 10.66 9.49
N PRO A 95 26.33 10.26 8.24
CA PRO A 95 25.02 9.73 7.91
C PRO A 95 24.82 8.38 8.58
N LEU A 96 23.73 8.25 9.35
CA LEU A 96 23.38 7.00 10.04
C LEU A 96 22.45 6.10 9.22
N ALA A 97 21.86 6.63 8.15
CA ALA A 97 20.99 5.87 7.26
C ALA A 97 21.64 4.59 6.67
N PRO A 98 22.94 4.57 6.30
CA PRO A 98 23.63 3.37 5.83
C PRO A 98 23.65 2.21 6.83
N ALA A 99 23.57 2.47 8.15
CA ALA A 99 23.54 1.42 9.17
C ALA A 99 22.19 0.70 9.30
N ARG A 100 21.15 1.20 8.63
CA ARG A 100 19.79 0.71 8.81
C ARG A 100 19.56 -0.73 8.30
N PRO A 101 20.03 -1.13 7.11
CA PRO A 101 19.88 -2.51 6.64
C PRO A 101 20.48 -3.51 7.65
N LEU A 102 21.66 -3.23 8.17
CA LEU A 102 22.32 -4.02 9.21
C LEU A 102 21.48 -4.11 10.50
N ARG A 103 20.91 -2.99 10.96
CA ARG A 103 19.98 -3.00 12.10
C ARG A 103 18.75 -3.88 11.84
N GLN A 104 18.15 -3.78 10.66
CA GLN A 104 17.00 -4.59 10.27
C GLN A 104 17.35 -6.07 10.19
N GLU A 105 18.55 -6.42 9.74
CA GLU A 105 19.04 -7.78 9.70
C GLU A 105 19.13 -8.38 11.10
N TRP A 106 19.74 -7.67 12.06
CA TRP A 106 19.76 -8.16 13.44
C TRP A 106 18.38 -8.20 14.08
N ASP A 107 17.52 -7.20 13.83
CA ASP A 107 16.14 -7.24 14.33
C ASP A 107 15.41 -8.47 13.76
N ARG A 108 15.60 -8.80 12.48
CA ARG A 108 15.05 -10.02 11.85
C ARG A 108 15.63 -11.28 12.46
N ALA A 109 16.94 -11.39 12.59
CA ALA A 109 17.62 -12.56 13.16
C ALA A 109 17.20 -12.82 14.62
N LEU A 110 17.13 -11.77 15.44
CA LEU A 110 16.67 -11.87 16.83
C LEU A 110 15.19 -12.25 16.90
N ASN A 111 14.34 -11.66 16.06
CA ASN A 111 12.92 -12.02 16.04
C ASN A 111 12.70 -13.45 15.56
N ALA A 112 13.44 -13.92 14.56
CA ALA A 112 13.38 -15.31 14.11
C ALA A 112 13.85 -16.28 15.19
N ARG A 113 14.88 -15.92 15.96
CA ARG A 113 15.45 -16.79 17.00
C ARG A 113 14.62 -16.82 18.29
N TYR A 114 14.09 -15.68 18.73
CA TYR A 114 13.46 -15.55 20.05
C TYR A 114 11.95 -15.30 20.01
N ASN A 115 11.44 -14.75 18.91
CA ASN A 115 10.04 -14.29 18.78
C ASN A 115 9.29 -14.97 17.62
N ALA A 116 9.82 -16.07 17.07
CA ALA A 116 9.14 -16.79 16.00
C ALA A 116 7.83 -17.37 16.53
N LYS A 117 6.73 -16.70 16.19
CA LYS A 117 5.39 -17.23 16.43
C LYS A 117 5.10 -18.24 15.33
N THR A 118 4.66 -19.43 15.72
CA THR A 118 4.14 -20.42 14.76
C THR A 118 3.07 -19.73 13.91
N PRO A 119 3.20 -19.73 12.57
CA PRO A 119 2.17 -19.18 11.69
C PRO A 119 0.84 -19.81 12.06
N LYS A 120 -0.11 -19.01 12.57
CA LYS A 120 -1.46 -19.51 12.74
C LYS A 120 -1.98 -19.85 11.36
N ALA A 121 -2.27 -21.12 11.12
CA ALA A 121 -2.92 -21.55 9.90
C ALA A 121 -4.13 -20.62 9.68
N ARG A 122 -4.18 -19.99 8.50
CA ARG A 122 -5.30 -19.14 8.15
C ARG A 122 -6.46 -20.09 7.84
N VAL A 123 -7.22 -20.45 8.87
CA VAL A 123 -8.40 -21.28 8.72
C VAL A 123 -9.41 -20.45 7.94
N SER A 124 -9.61 -20.76 6.66
CA SER A 124 -10.75 -20.23 5.91
C SER A 124 -12.00 -20.82 6.54
N LEU A 125 -12.73 -20.03 7.32
CA LEU A 125 -13.97 -20.44 7.98
C LEU A 125 -15.15 -20.65 7.00
N ARG A 126 -14.91 -20.45 5.69
CA ARG A 126 -15.92 -20.62 4.62
C ARG A 126 -15.87 -22.07 4.13
N VAL A 127 -16.75 -22.89 4.66
CA VAL A 127 -16.97 -24.29 4.25
C VAL A 127 -17.83 -24.27 2.99
N ALA A 128 -17.23 -23.93 1.84
CA ALA A 128 -17.83 -24.20 0.54
C ALA A 128 -17.58 -25.67 0.20
N LEU A 129 -18.57 -26.36 -0.38
CA LEU A 129 -18.35 -27.71 -0.88
C LEU A 129 -17.45 -27.68 -2.11
N GLU A 130 -16.56 -28.67 -2.22
CA GLU A 130 -15.72 -28.87 -3.40
C GLU A 130 -16.56 -29.41 -4.57
N PRO A 131 -16.13 -29.23 -5.83
CA PRO A 131 -16.88 -29.68 -7.00
C PRO A 131 -17.29 -31.16 -6.99
N ALA A 132 -16.50 -32.03 -6.35
CA ALA A 132 -16.80 -33.45 -6.22
C ALA A 132 -18.03 -33.73 -5.34
N ASP A 133 -18.39 -32.81 -4.45
CA ASP A 133 -19.51 -32.93 -3.51
C ASP A 133 -20.74 -32.13 -3.97
N TRP A 134 -20.72 -31.59 -5.19
CA TRP A 134 -21.87 -30.90 -5.77
C TRP A 134 -22.90 -31.89 -6.33
N PRO A 135 -24.15 -31.45 -6.54
CA PRO A 135 -25.08 -32.18 -7.40
C PRO A 135 -24.43 -32.54 -8.75
N ALA A 136 -24.72 -33.73 -9.26
CA ALA A 136 -24.01 -34.31 -10.43
C ALA A 136 -24.04 -33.38 -11.65
N ASP A 137 -25.19 -32.78 -11.96
CA ASP A 137 -25.34 -31.85 -13.08
C ASP A 137 -24.51 -30.57 -12.92
N TRP A 138 -24.29 -30.13 -11.68
CA TRP A 138 -23.45 -28.97 -11.39
C TRP A 138 -21.97 -29.35 -11.58
N ALA A 139 -21.54 -30.50 -11.05
CA ALA A 139 -20.19 -31.00 -11.25
C ALA A 139 -19.86 -31.17 -12.74
N MET A 140 -20.80 -31.66 -13.56
CA MET A 140 -20.64 -31.75 -15.02
C MET A 140 -20.49 -30.39 -15.72
N ALA A 141 -21.05 -29.31 -15.14
CA ALA A 141 -20.93 -27.97 -15.68
C ALA A 141 -19.61 -27.26 -15.29
N GLU A 142 -18.86 -27.79 -14.32
CA GLU A 142 -17.61 -27.20 -13.84
C GLU A 142 -16.55 -27.01 -14.95
N PRO A 143 -16.25 -28.01 -15.81
CA PRO A 143 -15.28 -27.86 -16.89
C PRO A 143 -15.65 -26.77 -17.91
N LEU A 144 -16.94 -26.40 -18.00
CA LEU A 144 -17.39 -25.36 -18.92
C LEU A 144 -16.83 -23.98 -18.56
N LEU A 145 -16.42 -23.77 -17.30
CA LEU A 145 -15.79 -22.52 -16.84
C LEU A 145 -14.50 -22.18 -17.60
N ASP A 146 -13.78 -23.20 -18.06
CA ASP A 146 -12.51 -23.07 -18.79
C ASP A 146 -12.70 -23.08 -20.31
N GLN A 147 -13.91 -23.38 -20.79
CA GLN A 147 -14.19 -23.53 -22.21
C GLN A 147 -14.88 -22.29 -22.79
N ARG A 148 -14.89 -22.18 -24.12
CA ARG A 148 -15.74 -21.19 -24.79
C ARG A 148 -17.09 -21.84 -25.06
N VAL A 149 -18.16 -21.30 -24.48
CA VAL A 149 -19.52 -21.87 -24.63
C VAL A 149 -20.51 -20.86 -25.18
N ARG A 150 -21.55 -21.35 -25.86
CA ARG A 150 -22.70 -20.56 -26.32
C ARG A 150 -23.97 -21.14 -25.70
N ARG A 151 -24.75 -20.28 -25.05
CA ARG A 151 -26.04 -20.62 -24.42
C ARG A 151 -27.02 -19.48 -24.62
N ASN A 152 -28.25 -19.78 -25.01
CA ASN A 152 -29.34 -18.81 -25.20
C ASN A 152 -28.89 -17.56 -25.98
N GLY A 153 -28.25 -17.78 -27.14
CA GLY A 153 -27.74 -16.71 -28.00
C GLY A 153 -26.47 -15.98 -27.49
N ARG A 154 -26.08 -16.13 -26.21
CA ARG A 154 -24.94 -15.46 -25.60
C ARG A 154 -23.66 -16.30 -25.65
N ARG A 155 -22.53 -15.64 -25.95
CA ARG A 155 -21.19 -16.25 -25.97
C ARG A 155 -20.45 -15.97 -24.68
N TYR A 156 -19.97 -17.03 -24.02
CA TYR A 156 -19.14 -16.95 -22.83
C TYR A 156 -17.69 -17.32 -23.17
N ARG A 157 -16.75 -16.52 -22.65
CA ARG A 157 -15.31 -16.78 -22.80
C ARG A 157 -14.81 -17.64 -21.62
N PRO A 158 -13.69 -18.37 -21.80
CA PRO A 158 -12.96 -18.97 -20.69
C PRO A 158 -12.71 -17.95 -19.58
N LEU A 159 -12.86 -18.38 -18.33
CA LEU A 159 -12.58 -17.55 -17.17
C LEU A 159 -11.09 -17.54 -16.84
N SER A 160 -10.62 -16.50 -16.15
CA SER A 160 -9.29 -16.52 -15.55
C SER A 160 -9.27 -17.44 -14.32
N VAL A 161 -8.08 -17.91 -13.91
CA VAL A 161 -7.89 -18.76 -12.72
C VAL A 161 -8.61 -18.20 -11.49
N LYS A 162 -8.47 -16.89 -11.23
CA LYS A 162 -9.16 -16.21 -10.12
C LYS A 162 -10.68 -16.17 -10.30
N GLY A 163 -11.15 -15.93 -11.54
CA GLY A 163 -12.57 -15.92 -11.86
C GLY A 163 -13.22 -17.28 -11.64
N ARG A 164 -12.57 -18.36 -12.10
CA ARG A 164 -12.98 -19.75 -11.86
C ARG A 164 -13.08 -20.06 -10.37
N ALA A 165 -12.00 -19.83 -9.60
CA ALA A 165 -11.98 -20.07 -8.16
C ALA A 165 -13.09 -19.30 -7.41
N SER A 166 -13.37 -18.06 -7.84
CA SER A 166 -14.42 -17.23 -7.23
C SER A 166 -15.83 -17.75 -7.50
N ILE A 167 -16.07 -18.36 -8.67
CA ILE A 167 -17.35 -19.00 -9.00
C ILE A 167 -17.49 -20.32 -8.27
N ILE A 168 -16.45 -21.18 -8.29
CA ILE A 168 -16.44 -22.45 -7.55
C ILE A 168 -16.78 -22.23 -6.09
N GLN A 169 -16.17 -21.22 -5.45
CA GLN A 169 -16.50 -20.87 -4.07
C GLN A 169 -17.98 -20.49 -3.89
N ALA A 170 -18.56 -19.70 -4.81
CA ALA A 170 -19.95 -19.26 -4.70
C ALA A 170 -20.94 -20.43 -4.88
N VAL A 171 -20.68 -21.30 -5.87
CA VAL A 171 -21.49 -22.50 -6.14
C VAL A 171 -21.35 -23.50 -4.98
N GLY A 172 -20.14 -23.69 -4.45
CA GLY A 172 -19.91 -24.53 -3.29
C GLY A 172 -20.60 -24.03 -2.02
N LEU A 173 -20.74 -22.71 -1.84
CA LEU A 173 -21.57 -22.15 -0.76
C LEU A 173 -23.07 -22.39 -1.00
N CYS A 174 -23.53 -22.30 -2.26
CA CYS A 174 -24.92 -22.63 -2.62
C CYS A 174 -25.22 -24.12 -2.38
N ALA A 175 -24.29 -25.01 -2.70
CA ALA A 175 -24.40 -26.44 -2.42
C ALA A 175 -24.37 -26.72 -0.91
N ALA A 176 -23.51 -26.02 -0.15
CA ALA A 176 -23.50 -26.10 1.30
C ALA A 176 -24.83 -25.62 1.92
N ALA A 177 -25.46 -24.58 1.36
CA ALA A 177 -26.77 -24.12 1.80
C ALA A 177 -27.86 -25.17 1.60
N ARG A 178 -27.79 -25.95 0.52
CA ARG A 178 -28.69 -27.11 0.30
C ARG A 178 -28.51 -28.16 1.39
N ASN A 179 -27.27 -28.58 1.67
CA ASN A 179 -26.99 -29.57 2.71
C ASN A 179 -27.40 -29.06 4.10
N TRP A 180 -27.21 -27.77 4.35
CA TRP A 180 -27.70 -27.14 5.57
C TRP A 180 -29.23 -27.22 5.67
N ALA A 181 -29.97 -26.85 4.62
CA ALA A 181 -31.43 -26.92 4.61
C ALA A 181 -31.92 -28.35 4.89
N ALA A 182 -31.28 -29.36 4.29
CA ALA A 182 -31.58 -30.76 4.55
C ALA A 182 -31.34 -31.13 6.04
N GLY A 183 -30.27 -30.63 6.65
CA GLY A 183 -30.01 -30.77 8.09
C GLY A 183 -31.01 -30.04 8.99
N GLN A 184 -31.86 -29.17 8.44
CA GLN A 184 -33.00 -28.54 9.13
C GLN A 184 -34.34 -29.22 8.80
N GLY A 185 -34.32 -30.38 8.12
CA GLY A 185 -35.52 -31.10 7.68
C GLY A 185 -36.17 -30.55 6.41
N VAL A 186 -35.52 -29.61 5.71
CA VAL A 186 -36.00 -29.06 4.43
C VAL A 186 -35.26 -29.73 3.28
N HIS A 187 -35.93 -30.69 2.62
CA HIS A 187 -35.37 -31.40 1.49
C HIS A 187 -35.57 -30.63 0.18
N LEU A 188 -34.48 -30.02 -0.31
CA LEU A 188 -34.48 -29.28 -1.57
C LEU A 188 -34.03 -30.18 -2.73
N ALA A 189 -34.64 -29.96 -3.90
CA ALA A 189 -34.24 -30.61 -5.14
C ALA A 189 -32.76 -30.35 -5.48
N GLU A 190 -32.19 -31.21 -6.33
CA GLU A 190 -30.82 -31.05 -6.84
C GLU A 190 -30.71 -29.96 -7.93
N ALA A 191 -31.80 -29.71 -8.64
CA ALA A 191 -31.88 -28.64 -9.61
C ALA A 191 -31.89 -27.26 -8.93
N PHE A 192 -31.42 -26.24 -9.64
CA PHE A 192 -31.63 -24.86 -9.20
C PHE A 192 -33.12 -24.55 -9.15
N SER A 193 -33.61 -24.05 -8.02
CA SER A 193 -35.02 -23.73 -7.78
C SER A 193 -35.18 -22.41 -6.98
N PRO A 194 -36.37 -21.79 -6.99
CA PRO A 194 -36.68 -20.68 -6.11
C PRO A 194 -36.37 -20.96 -4.64
N ASP A 195 -36.78 -22.14 -4.14
CA ASP A 195 -36.53 -22.55 -2.75
C ASP A 195 -35.05 -22.66 -2.40
N LEU A 196 -34.22 -23.12 -3.35
CA LEU A 196 -32.77 -23.13 -3.16
C LEU A 196 -32.20 -21.72 -3.08
N ALA A 197 -32.73 -20.77 -3.85
CA ALA A 197 -32.30 -19.38 -3.80
C ALA A 197 -32.59 -18.77 -2.42
N GLU A 198 -33.78 -19.04 -1.86
CA GLU A 198 -34.16 -18.60 -0.51
C GLU A 198 -33.31 -19.26 0.58
N ALA A 199 -33.08 -20.57 0.48
CA ALA A 199 -32.21 -21.28 1.39
C ALA A 199 -30.77 -20.76 1.34
N PHE A 200 -30.28 -20.43 0.14
CA PHE A 200 -28.96 -19.83 -0.04
C PHE A 200 -28.88 -18.43 0.55
N LEU A 201 -29.90 -17.59 0.33
CA LEU A 201 -29.98 -16.27 0.94
C LEU A 201 -29.91 -16.36 2.46
N ARG A 202 -30.78 -17.18 3.07
CA ARG A 202 -30.79 -17.39 4.53
C ARG A 202 -29.45 -17.90 5.02
N PHE A 203 -28.84 -18.87 4.34
CA PHE A 203 -27.53 -19.41 4.69
C PHE A 203 -26.42 -18.35 4.73
N LEU A 204 -26.44 -17.36 3.82
CA LEU A 204 -25.44 -16.28 3.79
C LEU A 204 -25.57 -15.28 4.96
N PHE A 205 -26.76 -15.10 5.52
CA PHE A 205 -27.02 -14.13 6.60
C PHE A 205 -27.04 -14.73 8.01
N ARG A 206 -26.74 -16.03 8.15
CA ARG A 206 -26.74 -16.70 9.45
C ARG A 206 -25.61 -16.26 10.39
N THR A 207 -25.98 -15.98 11.64
CA THR A 207 -25.09 -15.63 12.76
C THR A 207 -24.67 -16.83 13.62
N ASP A 208 -25.46 -17.90 13.59
CA ASP A 208 -25.42 -19.06 14.50
C ASP A 208 -24.25 -20.05 14.27
N ASN A 209 -23.41 -19.82 13.26
CA ASN A 209 -22.19 -20.60 13.02
C ASN A 209 -20.91 -19.94 13.59
N GLY A 210 -21.04 -19.00 14.52
CA GLY A 210 -19.92 -18.19 15.04
C GLY A 210 -19.35 -17.22 14.00
N ARG A 211 -20.22 -16.72 13.10
CA ARG A 211 -19.88 -15.89 11.94
C ARG A 211 -20.62 -14.57 12.01
N GLU A 212 -19.98 -13.50 11.51
CA GLU A 212 -20.71 -12.29 11.14
C GLU A 212 -21.49 -12.55 9.83
N PRO A 213 -22.72 -12.01 9.70
CA PRO A 213 -23.48 -12.09 8.45
C PRO A 213 -22.69 -11.53 7.26
N VAL A 214 -22.84 -12.16 6.09
CA VAL A 214 -22.25 -11.64 4.86
C VAL A 214 -22.93 -10.31 4.52
N SER A 215 -22.16 -9.25 4.23
CA SER A 215 -22.72 -7.95 3.78
C SER A 215 -23.62 -8.12 2.54
N MET A 216 -24.65 -7.29 2.38
CA MET A 216 -25.54 -7.29 1.21
C MET A 216 -24.78 -7.32 -0.13
N ARG A 217 -23.71 -6.52 -0.26
CA ARG A 217 -22.86 -6.49 -1.47
C ARG A 217 -22.20 -7.85 -1.76
N SER A 218 -21.65 -8.48 -0.73
CA SER A 218 -20.98 -9.77 -0.88
C SER A 218 -21.98 -10.88 -1.21
N ALA A 219 -23.21 -10.80 -0.65
CA ALA A 219 -24.29 -11.70 -1.00
C ALA A 219 -24.71 -11.52 -2.47
N ALA A 220 -24.90 -10.27 -2.94
CA ALA A 220 -25.17 -9.98 -4.36
C ALA A 220 -24.07 -10.55 -5.28
N ASP A 221 -22.80 -10.37 -4.92
CA ASP A 221 -21.65 -10.94 -5.64
C ASP A 221 -21.71 -12.47 -5.73
N TYR A 222 -22.11 -13.16 -4.66
CA TYR A 222 -22.28 -14.61 -4.67
C TYR A 222 -23.43 -15.05 -5.57
N PHE A 223 -24.60 -14.42 -5.46
CA PHE A 223 -25.74 -14.68 -6.35
C PHE A 223 -25.38 -14.45 -7.82
N GLN A 224 -24.68 -13.35 -8.14
CA GLN A 224 -24.25 -13.07 -9.51
C GLN A 224 -23.36 -14.19 -10.08
N ARG A 225 -22.47 -14.75 -9.26
CA ARG A 225 -21.56 -15.84 -9.65
C ARG A 225 -22.29 -17.16 -9.86
N VAL A 226 -23.27 -17.49 -8.99
CA VAL A 226 -24.14 -18.66 -9.15
C VAL A 226 -24.99 -18.51 -10.42
N ILE A 227 -25.58 -17.34 -10.67
CA ILE A 227 -26.33 -17.04 -11.89
C ILE A 227 -25.45 -17.23 -13.13
N LEU A 228 -24.22 -16.71 -13.10
CA LEU A 228 -23.29 -16.85 -14.21
C LEU A 228 -22.93 -18.33 -14.48
N PHE A 229 -22.73 -19.12 -13.43
CA PHE A 229 -22.46 -20.55 -13.53
C PHE A 229 -23.66 -21.30 -14.13
N ALA A 230 -24.85 -21.14 -13.55
CA ALA A 230 -26.05 -21.84 -13.99
C ALA A 230 -26.44 -21.48 -15.44
N ARG A 231 -26.36 -20.20 -15.83
CA ARG A 231 -26.56 -19.77 -17.23
C ARG A 231 -25.55 -20.38 -18.20
N ARG A 232 -24.32 -20.57 -17.75
CA ARG A 232 -23.24 -21.13 -18.56
C ARG A 232 -23.40 -22.64 -18.73
N GLY A 233 -23.81 -23.35 -17.66
CA GLY A 233 -24.15 -24.76 -17.70
C GLY A 233 -25.45 -25.05 -18.46
N GLY A 234 -26.37 -24.09 -18.50
CA GLY A 234 -27.74 -24.34 -18.95
C GLY A 234 -28.58 -25.03 -17.88
N LEU A 235 -28.29 -24.76 -16.60
CA LEU A 235 -28.86 -25.45 -15.44
C LEU A 235 -30.11 -24.77 -14.86
N PHE A 236 -30.47 -23.59 -15.37
CA PHE A 236 -31.66 -22.87 -14.91
C PHE A 236 -32.89 -23.21 -15.73
N THR A 237 -34.01 -23.40 -15.03
CA THR A 237 -35.35 -23.15 -15.58
C THR A 237 -35.61 -21.64 -15.64
N ALA A 238 -36.58 -21.21 -16.44
CA ALA A 238 -36.94 -19.79 -16.53
C ALA A 238 -37.36 -19.21 -15.16
N GLU A 239 -38.09 -20.00 -14.38
CA GLU A 239 -38.55 -19.64 -13.04
C GLU A 239 -37.38 -19.50 -12.05
N ALA A 240 -36.47 -20.48 -12.00
CA ALA A 240 -35.31 -20.41 -11.13
C ALA A 240 -34.38 -19.23 -11.51
N GLU A 241 -34.20 -18.97 -12.81
CA GLU A 241 -33.39 -17.83 -13.26
C GLU A 241 -34.00 -16.50 -12.82
N ALA A 242 -35.33 -16.34 -12.94
CA ALA A 242 -36.03 -15.14 -12.52
C ALA A 242 -35.86 -14.90 -11.01
N HIS A 243 -36.07 -15.92 -10.18
CA HIS A 243 -36.00 -15.80 -8.72
C HIS A 243 -34.59 -15.47 -8.21
N PHE A 244 -33.57 -16.15 -8.74
CA PHE A 244 -32.17 -15.81 -8.42
C PHE A 244 -31.80 -14.38 -8.86
N ALA A 245 -32.29 -13.93 -10.02
CA ALA A 245 -32.04 -12.59 -10.53
C ALA A 245 -32.77 -11.50 -9.72
N GLU A 246 -33.97 -11.79 -9.23
CA GLU A 246 -34.74 -10.93 -8.34
C GLU A 246 -33.99 -10.71 -7.01
N ILE A 247 -33.62 -11.79 -6.32
CA ILE A 247 -32.85 -11.70 -5.07
C ILE A 247 -31.51 -10.98 -5.29
N HIS A 248 -30.80 -11.28 -6.38
CA HIS A 248 -29.58 -10.54 -6.75
C HIS A 248 -29.84 -9.03 -6.87
N THR A 249 -30.95 -8.65 -7.52
CA THR A 249 -31.30 -7.25 -7.77
C THR A 249 -31.69 -6.54 -6.48
N ALA A 250 -32.49 -7.18 -5.61
CA ALA A 250 -32.83 -6.68 -4.29
C ALA A 250 -31.57 -6.49 -3.43
N LEU A 251 -30.69 -7.49 -3.36
CA LEU A 251 -29.42 -7.39 -2.63
C LEU A 251 -28.50 -6.30 -3.19
N ALA A 252 -28.47 -6.11 -4.51
CA ALA A 252 -27.67 -5.06 -5.12
C ALA A 252 -28.25 -3.66 -4.85
N SER A 253 -29.57 -3.54 -4.76
CA SER A 253 -30.27 -2.30 -4.37
C SER A 253 -29.98 -1.96 -2.91
N GLU A 254 -30.22 -2.90 -1.99
CA GLU A 254 -29.96 -2.71 -0.56
C GLU A 254 -28.46 -2.44 -0.29
N ALA A 255 -27.55 -3.11 -1.01
CA ALA A 255 -26.12 -2.82 -0.91
C ALA A 255 -25.71 -1.42 -1.42
N THR A 256 -26.57 -0.79 -2.21
CA THR A 256 -26.42 0.61 -2.67
C THR A 256 -26.94 1.58 -1.62
N ASP A 257 -27.98 1.20 -0.86
CA ASP A 257 -28.57 2.02 0.19
C ASP A 257 -27.78 1.95 1.52
N GLU A 258 -27.27 0.77 1.90
CA GLU A 258 -26.46 0.58 3.13
C GLU A 258 -25.05 1.17 3.03
N THR A 259 -24.43 1.10 1.85
CA THR A 259 -23.07 1.60 1.65
C THR A 259 -23.15 3.00 1.06
N PRO A 260 -22.57 4.04 1.70
CA PRO A 260 -22.53 5.37 1.11
C PRO A 260 -22.05 5.27 -0.33
N THR A 261 -22.89 5.76 -1.25
CA THR A 261 -22.57 5.74 -2.69
C THR A 261 -21.20 6.38 -2.90
N LYS A 262 -20.56 6.08 -4.04
CA LYS A 262 -19.28 6.71 -4.40
C LYS A 262 -19.34 8.23 -4.22
N HIS A 263 -20.47 8.84 -4.59
CA HIS A 263 -20.77 10.26 -4.44
C HIS A 263 -20.90 10.70 -2.98
N ALA A 264 -21.60 9.96 -2.12
CA ALA A 264 -21.68 10.27 -0.70
C ALA A 264 -20.30 10.22 -0.01
N LYS A 265 -19.45 9.25 -0.38
CA LYS A 265 -18.06 9.18 0.11
C LYS A 265 -17.22 10.36 -0.36
N ILE A 266 -17.43 10.81 -1.60
CA ILE A 266 -16.76 11.98 -2.16
C ILE A 266 -17.21 13.25 -1.45
N ARG A 267 -18.51 13.48 -1.27
CA ARG A 267 -19.05 14.63 -0.53
C ARG A 267 -18.49 14.69 0.90
N ARG A 268 -18.58 13.58 1.64
CA ARG A 268 -18.04 13.49 3.00
C ARG A 268 -16.54 13.78 3.07
N PHE A 269 -15.76 13.32 2.09
CA PHE A 269 -14.34 13.68 2.03
C PHE A 269 -14.17 15.18 1.82
N LEU A 270 -14.91 15.76 0.88
CA LEU A 270 -14.84 17.18 0.52
C LEU A 270 -15.37 18.13 1.60
N GLU A 271 -16.21 17.66 2.52
CA GLU A 271 -16.66 18.42 3.70
C GLU A 271 -15.52 18.70 4.69
N SER A 272 -14.47 17.87 4.71
CA SER A 272 -13.39 17.96 5.69
C SER A 272 -11.99 18.10 5.07
N HIS A 273 -11.83 17.74 3.79
CA HIS A 273 -10.55 17.63 3.10
C HIS A 273 -10.65 17.94 1.61
N GLY A 274 -9.56 18.36 0.99
CA GLY A 274 -9.37 18.48 -0.46
C GLY A 274 -8.24 17.60 -0.99
N LEU A 275 -8.04 17.60 -2.31
CA LEU A 275 -6.89 16.92 -2.93
C LEU A 275 -5.55 17.50 -2.46
N ALA A 276 -5.50 18.80 -2.15
CA ALA A 276 -4.31 19.45 -1.61
C ALA A 276 -3.90 18.88 -0.23
N ASP A 277 -4.86 18.42 0.57
CA ASP A 277 -4.57 17.84 1.90
C ASP A 277 -3.73 16.56 1.84
N LEU A 278 -3.75 15.84 0.71
CA LEU A 278 -2.84 14.71 0.51
C LEU A 278 -1.38 15.18 0.44
N LEU A 279 -1.10 16.31 -0.22
CA LEU A 279 0.25 16.87 -0.26
C LEU A 279 0.62 17.51 1.07
N HIS A 280 -0.30 18.19 1.74
CA HIS A 280 -0.05 18.70 3.09
C HIS A 280 0.26 17.57 4.06
N ALA A 281 -0.47 16.44 4.00
CA ALA A 281 -0.16 15.26 4.80
C ALA A 281 1.20 14.64 4.44
N ALA A 282 1.55 14.62 3.15
CA ALA A 282 2.88 14.18 2.73
C ALA A 282 3.98 15.08 3.31
N ASN A 283 3.79 16.40 3.28
CA ASN A 283 4.74 17.35 3.85
C ASN A 283 4.87 17.19 5.36
N ARG A 284 3.75 17.12 6.11
CA ARG A 284 3.76 16.86 7.56
C ARG A 284 4.53 15.59 7.90
N CYS A 285 4.34 14.52 7.14
CA CYS A 285 5.09 13.28 7.33
C CYS A 285 6.60 13.48 7.13
N LEU A 286 7.02 14.31 6.15
CA LEU A 286 8.44 14.62 5.96
C LEU A 286 8.98 15.48 7.09
N ASP A 287 8.26 16.52 7.51
CA ASP A 287 8.63 17.41 8.61
C ASP A 287 8.83 16.59 9.90
N GLU A 288 7.86 15.74 10.25
CA GLU A 288 7.98 14.82 11.39
C GLU A 288 9.13 13.81 11.25
N ALA A 289 9.51 13.44 10.03
CA ALA A 289 10.61 12.50 9.79
C ALA A 289 11.99 13.14 9.98
N VAL A 290 12.10 14.46 9.81
CA VAL A 290 13.35 15.22 10.03
C VAL A 290 13.73 15.25 11.52
N ASP A 291 12.73 15.35 12.40
CA ASP A 291 12.93 15.37 13.85
C ASP A 291 13.24 13.99 14.47
N LEU A 292 13.32 12.95 13.64
CA LEU A 292 13.55 11.59 14.08
C LEU A 292 14.92 11.08 13.60
N PRO A 293 15.55 10.17 14.35
CA PRO A 293 16.80 9.56 13.91
C PRO A 293 16.65 8.95 12.52
N ALA A 294 17.48 9.39 11.57
CA ALA A 294 17.36 9.07 10.15
C ALA A 294 17.30 7.55 9.86
N HIS A 295 18.01 6.78 10.67
CA HIS A 295 18.09 5.33 10.62
C HIS A 295 16.90 4.60 11.26
N GLY A 296 15.99 5.33 11.90
CA GLY A 296 14.87 4.81 12.67
C GLY A 296 13.71 4.32 11.80
N ALA A 297 13.05 3.25 12.25
CA ALA A 297 11.90 2.69 11.54
C ALA A 297 10.72 3.68 11.45
N LYS A 298 10.55 4.58 12.43
CA LYS A 298 9.49 5.61 12.41
C LYS A 298 9.73 6.64 11.30
N ALA A 299 10.94 7.21 11.22
CA ALA A 299 11.31 8.15 10.17
C ALA A 299 11.12 7.55 8.76
N PHE A 300 11.50 6.28 8.58
CA PHE A 300 11.27 5.59 7.31
C PHE A 300 9.78 5.42 6.97
N ARG A 301 8.96 4.99 7.94
CA ARG A 301 7.52 4.81 7.71
C ARG A 301 6.85 6.13 7.31
N LEU A 302 7.25 7.24 7.92
CA LEU A 302 6.74 8.57 7.59
C LEU A 302 7.14 9.00 6.17
N ARG A 303 8.42 8.89 5.80
CA ARG A 303 8.87 9.18 4.41
C ARG A 303 8.17 8.31 3.38
N ARG A 304 8.00 7.03 3.67
CA ARG A 304 7.24 6.12 2.80
C ARG A 304 5.78 6.54 2.68
N LYS A 305 5.14 6.94 3.79
CA LYS A 305 3.76 7.47 3.79
C LYS A 305 3.66 8.72 2.92
N ALA A 306 4.62 9.63 3.00
CA ALA A 306 4.71 10.81 2.13
C ALA A 306 4.81 10.45 0.64
N VAL A 307 5.70 9.51 0.27
CA VAL A 307 5.83 9.02 -1.11
C VAL A 307 4.52 8.43 -1.62
N VAL A 308 3.84 7.62 -0.81
CA VAL A 308 2.55 7.03 -1.17
C VAL A 308 1.51 8.12 -1.48
N PHE A 309 1.35 9.12 -0.63
CA PHE A 309 0.38 10.19 -0.85
C PHE A 309 0.72 11.03 -2.09
N ALA A 310 1.98 11.39 -2.27
CA ALA A 310 2.43 12.16 -3.43
C ALA A 310 2.18 11.43 -4.75
N LEU A 311 2.51 10.13 -4.81
CA LEU A 311 2.33 9.32 -6.02
C LEU A 311 0.85 9.00 -6.30
N LEU A 312 0.02 8.81 -5.27
CA LEU A 312 -1.42 8.58 -5.47
C LEU A 312 -2.12 9.82 -6.06
N LEU A 313 -1.62 11.02 -5.74
CA LEU A 313 -2.12 12.26 -6.32
C LEU A 313 -1.53 12.55 -7.69
N ASN A 314 -0.20 12.58 -7.81
CA ASN A 314 0.48 12.99 -9.03
C ASN A 314 0.45 11.90 -10.10
N GLY A 315 0.73 10.65 -9.71
CA GLY A 315 0.71 9.51 -10.61
C GLY A 315 -0.72 9.06 -10.91
N VAL A 316 -1.66 9.25 -9.99
CA VAL A 316 -3.02 8.68 -10.10
C VAL A 316 -2.90 7.18 -10.39
N ASP A 317 -2.00 6.49 -9.68
CA ASP A 317 -1.72 5.07 -9.89
C ASP A 317 -2.71 4.18 -9.14
N ARG A 318 -2.84 2.91 -9.55
CA ARG A 318 -3.58 1.98 -8.70
C ARG A 318 -2.65 1.57 -7.57
N GLN A 319 -3.22 1.39 -6.38
CA GLN A 319 -2.48 1.01 -5.18
C GLN A 319 -1.64 -0.26 -5.41
N GLY A 320 -2.17 -1.21 -6.19
CA GLY A 320 -1.43 -2.43 -6.56
C GLY A 320 -0.25 -2.19 -7.49
N ASP A 321 -0.35 -1.25 -8.43
CA ASP A 321 0.77 -0.93 -9.33
C ASP A 321 1.90 -0.25 -8.54
N LEU A 322 1.54 0.72 -7.69
CA LEU A 322 2.48 1.44 -6.82
C LEU A 322 3.28 0.51 -5.89
N SER A 323 2.67 -0.60 -5.46
CA SER A 323 3.36 -1.60 -4.63
C SER A 323 4.46 -2.38 -5.35
N THR A 324 4.55 -2.26 -6.68
CA THR A 324 5.48 -3.03 -7.53
C THR A 324 6.57 -2.19 -8.20
N PHE A 325 6.57 -0.85 -8.03
CA PHE A 325 7.57 0.01 -8.68
C PHE A 325 8.97 -0.30 -8.18
N ARG A 326 9.88 -0.58 -9.10
CA ARG A 326 11.31 -0.75 -8.82
C ARG A 326 12.11 0.43 -9.35
N ILE A 327 13.04 0.89 -8.52
CA ILE A 327 13.97 1.97 -8.85
C ILE A 327 14.88 1.49 -10.01
N GLY A 328 15.11 2.35 -10.99
CA GLY A 328 15.92 2.01 -12.18
C GLY A 328 15.22 1.10 -13.20
N ARG A 329 13.95 0.72 -12.95
CA ARG A 329 13.12 -0.05 -13.88
C ARG A 329 11.84 0.72 -14.18
N GLU A 330 10.78 0.50 -13.41
CA GLU A 330 9.50 1.19 -13.63
C GLU A 330 9.55 2.66 -13.24
N ILE A 331 10.38 3.03 -12.26
CA ILE A 331 10.54 4.41 -11.80
C ILE A 331 12.03 4.81 -11.82
N MET A 332 12.33 5.96 -12.43
CA MET A 332 13.71 6.40 -12.66
C MET A 332 13.88 7.87 -12.33
N ARG A 333 15.02 8.24 -11.74
CA ARG A 333 15.41 9.63 -11.52
C ARG A 333 16.22 10.13 -12.71
N ARG A 334 15.83 11.26 -13.31
CA ARG A 334 16.58 11.91 -14.38
C ARG A 334 17.73 12.77 -13.84
N PRO A 335 18.71 13.17 -14.68
CA PRO A 335 19.81 14.03 -14.26
C PRO A 335 19.38 15.40 -13.71
N ASP A 336 18.24 15.93 -14.17
CA ASP A 336 17.61 17.17 -13.69
C ASP A 336 16.94 17.03 -12.31
N GLY A 337 16.98 15.83 -11.72
CA GLY A 337 16.38 15.51 -10.43
C GLY A 337 14.90 15.20 -10.47
N ILE A 338 14.29 15.14 -11.67
CA ILE A 338 12.88 14.81 -11.83
C ILE A 338 12.72 13.30 -12.00
N TRP A 339 11.77 12.73 -11.26
CA TRP A 339 11.43 11.32 -11.41
C TRP A 339 10.44 11.11 -12.56
N THR A 340 10.62 10.02 -13.30
CA THR A 340 9.71 9.55 -14.34
C THR A 340 9.25 8.13 -14.04
N VAL A 341 8.15 7.75 -14.66
CA VAL A 341 7.62 6.39 -14.59
C VAL A 341 7.32 5.86 -15.98
N ASP A 342 7.73 4.63 -16.25
CA ASP A 342 7.34 3.87 -17.43
C ASP A 342 6.91 2.45 -17.02
N PHE A 343 5.60 2.19 -17.07
CA PHE A 343 5.08 0.87 -16.75
C PHE A 343 3.77 0.55 -17.48
N ARG A 344 3.45 -0.75 -17.48
CA ARG A 344 2.14 -1.27 -17.88
C ARG A 344 1.33 -1.62 -16.65
N GLN A 345 0.12 -1.08 -16.60
CA GLN A 345 -0.77 -1.27 -15.47
C GLN A 345 -1.21 -2.74 -15.33
N ALA A 346 -1.05 -3.34 -14.15
CA ALA A 346 -1.24 -4.78 -13.95
C ALA A 346 -2.68 -5.25 -14.29
N LYS A 347 -3.70 -4.45 -13.97
CA LYS A 347 -5.11 -4.84 -14.21
C LYS A 347 -5.51 -4.86 -15.69
N THR A 348 -4.91 -4.03 -16.55
CA THR A 348 -5.38 -3.83 -17.94
C THR A 348 -4.29 -4.05 -18.99
N GLY A 349 -3.03 -4.16 -18.59
CA GLY A 349 -1.85 -4.21 -19.46
C GLY A 349 -1.61 -2.92 -20.28
N GLY A 350 -2.36 -1.85 -19.99
CA GLY A 350 -2.25 -0.56 -20.66
C GLY A 350 -0.98 0.16 -20.23
N LYS A 351 -0.22 0.70 -21.20
CA LYS A 351 0.90 1.61 -20.91
C LYS A 351 0.33 2.94 -20.44
N LYS A 352 0.82 3.46 -19.32
CA LYS A 352 0.50 4.83 -18.90
C LYS A 352 1.48 5.82 -19.52
N ALA A 353 0.98 6.97 -19.95
CA ALA A 353 1.77 8.08 -20.43
C ALA A 353 1.62 9.25 -19.45
N LEU A 354 2.30 9.15 -18.31
CA LEU A 354 2.23 10.13 -17.22
C LEU A 354 3.14 11.34 -17.45
N GLY A 355 4.20 11.17 -18.24
CA GLY A 355 5.29 12.14 -18.29
C GLY A 355 6.08 12.16 -16.97
N PRO A 356 6.89 13.22 -16.75
CA PRO A 356 7.61 13.41 -15.50
C PRO A 356 6.68 13.74 -14.33
N TYR A 357 7.06 13.31 -13.13
CA TYR A 357 6.41 13.75 -11.90
C TYR A 357 6.69 15.23 -11.62
N TRP A 358 5.84 15.83 -10.79
CA TRP A 358 6.02 17.20 -10.32
C TRP A 358 7.34 17.33 -9.54
N PRO A 359 7.97 18.53 -9.55
CA PRO A 359 9.17 18.77 -8.77
C PRO A 359 9.00 18.44 -7.29
N ILE A 360 7.84 18.76 -6.69
CA ILE A 360 7.57 18.45 -5.28
C ILE A 360 7.49 16.94 -5.02
N THR A 361 6.81 16.18 -5.87
CA THR A 361 6.78 14.71 -5.79
C THR A 361 8.18 14.12 -5.89
N SER A 362 8.99 14.66 -6.81
CA SER A 362 10.38 14.23 -7.01
C SER A 362 11.23 14.47 -5.76
N ARG A 363 11.09 15.62 -5.10
CA ARG A 363 11.77 15.91 -3.82
C ARG A 363 11.31 14.99 -2.69
N ILE A 364 10.02 14.64 -2.63
CA ILE A 364 9.49 13.69 -1.64
C ILE A 364 10.10 12.29 -1.85
N ILE A 365 10.24 11.85 -3.10
CA ILE A 365 10.91 10.59 -3.43
C ILE A 365 12.40 10.66 -3.05
N ASP A 366 13.09 11.76 -3.38
CA ASP A 366 14.50 11.97 -3.03
C ASP A 366 14.72 11.86 -1.51
N ALA A 367 13.88 12.52 -0.69
CA ALA A 367 13.97 12.47 0.76
C ALA A 367 13.80 11.04 1.33
N HIS A 368 12.98 10.21 0.69
CA HIS A 368 12.80 8.80 1.03
C HIS A 368 13.98 7.93 0.60
N VAL A 369 14.50 8.13 -0.62
CA VAL A 369 15.64 7.41 -1.19
C VAL A 369 16.93 7.69 -0.43
N LEU A 370 17.22 8.97 -0.16
CA LEU A 370 18.38 9.41 0.60
C LEU A 370 18.29 9.00 2.07
N ALA A 371 17.08 8.91 2.62
CA ALA A 371 16.85 8.51 4.01
C ALA A 371 17.67 9.31 5.04
N GLY A 372 18.02 10.57 4.73
CA GLY A 372 18.79 11.48 5.58
C GLY A 372 20.29 11.54 5.24
N ARG A 373 20.70 10.86 4.16
CA ARG A 373 22.02 11.08 3.55
C ARG A 373 22.07 12.45 2.86
N PRO A 374 23.25 13.06 2.73
CA PRO A 374 23.44 14.27 1.93
C PRO A 374 23.08 14.07 0.45
N ASP A 375 22.60 15.13 -0.20
CA ASP A 375 22.12 15.09 -1.59
C ASP A 375 23.18 14.61 -2.59
N TRP A 376 24.46 14.91 -2.35
CA TRP A 376 25.57 14.48 -3.22
C TRP A 376 25.73 12.95 -3.26
N GLN A 377 25.16 12.21 -2.31
CA GLN A 377 25.14 10.74 -2.33
C GLN A 377 24.05 10.13 -3.20
N MET A 378 23.19 10.94 -3.84
CA MET A 378 22.07 10.42 -4.63
C MET A 378 22.53 9.42 -5.70
N GLY A 379 23.64 9.70 -6.39
CA GLY A 379 24.18 8.81 -7.44
C GLY A 379 24.49 7.41 -6.90
N ASP A 380 25.35 7.32 -5.89
CA ASP A 380 25.73 6.06 -5.24
C ASP A 380 24.51 5.36 -4.63
N ARG A 381 23.60 6.14 -4.04
CA ARG A 381 22.38 5.61 -3.43
C ARG A 381 21.43 5.00 -4.46
N LEU A 382 21.32 5.56 -5.65
CA LEU A 382 20.51 4.98 -6.72
C LEU A 382 21.13 3.69 -7.26
N GLN A 383 22.46 3.60 -7.32
CA GLN A 383 23.15 2.36 -7.69
C GLN A 383 22.91 1.25 -6.65
N GLU A 384 22.98 1.58 -5.36
CA GLU A 384 22.68 0.65 -4.25
C GLU A 384 21.22 0.12 -4.33
N LEU A 385 20.30 0.93 -4.83
CA LEU A 385 18.87 0.64 -4.87
C LEU A 385 18.36 0.15 -6.24
N ASP A 386 19.24 -0.04 -7.23
CA ASP A 386 18.81 -0.45 -8.57
C ASP A 386 18.05 -1.79 -8.52
N GLY A 387 16.86 -1.80 -9.09
CA GLY A 387 15.97 -2.96 -9.08
C GLY A 387 15.17 -3.19 -7.79
N LEU A 388 15.47 -2.48 -6.70
CA LEU A 388 14.74 -2.62 -5.43
C LEU A 388 13.39 -1.89 -5.45
N ASN A 389 12.46 -2.35 -4.63
CA ASN A 389 11.14 -1.75 -4.51
C ASN A 389 11.22 -0.32 -3.97
N LEU A 390 10.52 0.63 -4.58
CA LEU A 390 10.52 2.03 -4.16
C LEU A 390 10.04 2.22 -2.70
N LEU A 391 8.97 1.52 -2.30
CA LEU A 391 8.36 1.72 -0.97
C LEU A 391 9.14 0.99 0.11
N GLY A 392 9.63 -0.22 -0.19
CA GLY A 392 10.37 -1.06 0.74
C GLY A 392 11.86 -0.69 0.84
N LEU A 393 12.44 -0.21 -0.26
CA LEU A 393 13.89 -0.14 -0.50
C LEU A 393 14.57 -1.50 -0.27
N GLU A 394 13.89 -2.57 -0.68
CA GLU A 394 14.29 -3.97 -0.53
C GLU A 394 13.78 -4.78 -1.74
N ASP A 395 14.27 -6.02 -1.88
CA ASP A 395 13.84 -6.93 -2.94
C ASP A 395 12.36 -7.34 -2.82
N GLY A 396 11.74 -7.58 -3.97
CA GLY A 396 10.38 -8.10 -4.05
C GLY A 396 9.29 -7.03 -4.11
N ALA A 397 8.03 -7.46 -4.04
CA ALA A 397 6.88 -6.56 -4.07
C ALA A 397 6.51 -6.10 -2.65
N PHE A 398 6.10 -4.84 -2.53
CA PHE A 398 5.55 -4.34 -1.27
C PHE A 398 4.10 -4.82 -1.08
N ALA A 399 3.61 -4.78 0.16
CA ALA A 399 2.23 -5.18 0.45
C ALA A 399 1.22 -4.35 -0.35
N THR A 400 0.48 -5.01 -1.27
CA THR A 400 -0.45 -4.39 -2.24
C THR A 400 -1.48 -3.46 -1.60
N TYR A 401 -1.94 -3.78 -0.39
CA TYR A 401 -2.96 -3.02 0.32
C TYR A 401 -2.41 -1.94 1.25
N HIS A 402 -1.08 -1.82 1.39
CA HIS A 402 -0.48 -0.81 2.27
C HIS A 402 -0.88 0.63 1.90
N PRO A 403 -0.86 1.04 0.61
CA PRO A 403 -1.31 2.37 0.23
C PRO A 403 -2.79 2.64 0.56
N ALA A 404 -3.63 1.59 0.55
CA ALA A 404 -5.03 1.70 0.93
C ALA A 404 -5.21 1.90 2.43
N ALA A 405 -4.47 1.14 3.23
CA ALA A 405 -4.49 1.26 4.68
C ALA A 405 -4.08 2.66 5.14
N LEU A 406 -3.05 3.25 4.53
CA LEU A 406 -2.58 4.60 4.87
C LEU A 406 -3.63 5.69 4.56
N LEU A 407 -4.33 5.60 3.43
CA LEU A 407 -5.40 6.53 3.10
C LEU A 407 -6.63 6.35 4.01
N GLN A 408 -6.93 5.11 4.39
CA GLN A 408 -8.03 4.82 5.30
C GLN A 408 -7.73 5.36 6.71
N GLU A 409 -6.49 5.22 7.18
CA GLU A 409 -6.03 5.73 8.47
C GLU A 409 -6.04 7.26 8.53
N GLU A 410 -5.52 7.93 7.49
CA GLU A 410 -5.36 9.39 7.50
C GLU A 410 -6.65 10.15 7.13
N PHE A 411 -7.45 9.60 6.20
CA PHE A 411 -8.55 10.33 5.55
C PHE A 411 -9.87 9.55 5.51
N GLY A 412 -9.89 8.29 5.92
CA GLY A 412 -11.08 7.44 5.83
C GLY A 412 -11.48 7.05 4.39
N ILE A 413 -10.59 7.22 3.41
CA ILE A 413 -10.89 6.98 1.99
C ILE A 413 -10.05 5.86 1.36
N SER A 414 -10.50 5.39 0.19
CA SER A 414 -9.72 4.50 -0.66
C SER A 414 -8.98 5.26 -1.76
N GLY A 415 -7.90 4.68 -2.30
CA GLY A 415 -7.17 5.28 -3.43
C GLY A 415 -8.01 5.39 -4.70
N HIS A 416 -9.08 4.60 -4.84
CA HIS A 416 -10.01 4.76 -5.96
C HIS A 416 -10.78 6.09 -5.89
N LEU A 417 -11.02 6.61 -4.68
CA LEU A 417 -11.66 7.91 -4.49
C LEU A 417 -10.75 9.04 -4.95
N VAL A 418 -9.46 9.01 -4.57
CA VAL A 418 -8.44 9.97 -5.06
C VAL A 418 -8.40 10.00 -6.59
N ARG A 419 -8.35 8.83 -7.23
CA ARG A 419 -8.39 8.73 -8.70
C ARG A 419 -9.64 9.35 -9.31
N SER A 420 -10.78 9.22 -8.62
CA SER A 420 -12.05 9.80 -9.07
C SER A 420 -12.02 11.31 -8.98
N LEU A 421 -11.58 11.87 -7.86
CA LEU A 421 -11.43 13.31 -7.64
C LEU A 421 -10.47 13.96 -8.65
N VAL A 422 -9.30 13.37 -8.89
CA VAL A 422 -8.34 13.92 -9.89
C VAL A 422 -8.93 13.90 -11.30
N THR A 423 -9.63 12.81 -11.66
CA THR A 423 -10.30 12.71 -12.96
C THR A 423 -11.38 13.75 -13.12
N ASP A 424 -12.12 14.02 -12.04
CA ASP A 424 -13.20 15.01 -12.03
C ASP A 424 -12.64 16.43 -12.14
N LEU A 425 -11.59 16.75 -11.37
CA LEU A 425 -10.86 18.02 -11.44
C LEU A 425 -10.41 18.35 -12.88
N VAL A 426 -9.74 17.40 -13.55
CA VAL A 426 -9.27 17.58 -14.94
C VAL A 426 -10.44 17.89 -15.87
N ARG A 427 -11.59 17.24 -15.67
CA ARG A 427 -12.76 17.42 -16.54
C ARG A 427 -13.51 18.71 -16.26
N THR A 428 -13.51 19.19 -15.03
CA THR A 428 -14.17 20.43 -14.64
C THR A 428 -13.34 21.63 -15.07
N HIS A 429 -12.04 21.63 -14.80
CA HIS A 429 -11.17 22.79 -15.06
C HIS A 429 -10.49 22.78 -16.43
N SER A 430 -10.44 21.63 -17.10
CA SER A 430 -9.83 21.51 -18.44
C SER A 430 -10.59 20.48 -19.29
N PRO A 431 -11.86 20.74 -19.63
CA PRO A 431 -12.71 19.78 -20.34
C PRO A 431 -12.13 19.32 -21.69
N ASP A 432 -11.40 20.20 -22.38
CA ASP A 432 -10.72 19.89 -23.65
C ASP A 432 -9.52 18.95 -23.47
N ALA A 433 -9.03 18.80 -22.23
CA ALA A 433 -7.99 17.85 -21.83
C ALA A 433 -8.57 16.53 -21.28
N ALA A 434 -9.82 16.17 -21.58
CA ALA A 434 -10.40 14.88 -21.18
C ALA A 434 -9.57 13.65 -21.66
N TRP A 435 -8.83 13.79 -22.76
CA TRP A 435 -7.87 12.79 -23.24
C TRP A 435 -6.72 12.58 -22.23
N ALA A 436 -6.31 13.61 -21.49
CA ALA A 436 -5.28 13.52 -20.46
C ALA A 436 -5.76 12.66 -19.29
N ALA A 437 -7.03 12.77 -18.88
CA ALA A 437 -7.61 11.87 -17.89
C ALA A 437 -7.59 10.40 -18.36
N GLN A 438 -7.82 10.13 -19.66
CA GLN A 438 -7.71 8.78 -20.21
C GLN A 438 -6.27 8.24 -20.17
N ALA A 439 -5.29 9.07 -20.53
CA ALA A 439 -3.87 8.75 -20.48
C ALA A 439 -3.37 8.52 -19.04
N LEU A 440 -3.77 9.38 -18.10
CA LEU A 440 -3.49 9.28 -16.65
C LEU A 440 -4.06 8.01 -16.02
N LEU A 441 -5.18 7.48 -16.54
CA LEU A 441 -5.80 6.27 -15.97
C LEU A 441 -5.40 4.97 -16.69
N GLY A 442 -4.70 5.06 -17.83
CA GLY A 442 -4.31 3.90 -18.64
C GLY A 442 -5.50 3.19 -19.31
N HIS A 443 -6.56 3.93 -19.62
CA HIS A 443 -7.81 3.36 -20.15
C HIS A 443 -7.77 3.22 -21.68
N LYS A 444 -8.05 2.00 -22.18
CA LYS A 444 -8.11 1.71 -23.64
C LYS A 444 -9.40 2.17 -24.33
N SER A 445 -10.45 2.47 -23.57
CA SER A 445 -11.76 2.86 -24.10
C SER A 445 -12.15 4.26 -23.59
N ARG A 446 -12.60 5.11 -24.53
CA ARG A 446 -13.11 6.46 -24.28
C ARG A 446 -14.34 6.50 -23.36
N TRP A 447 -14.96 5.37 -23.05
CA TRP A 447 -16.15 5.32 -22.19
C TRP A 447 -15.82 4.94 -20.74
N MET A 448 -14.68 4.30 -20.49
CA MET A 448 -14.33 3.78 -19.15
C MET A 448 -14.03 4.87 -18.11
N HIS A 449 -13.69 6.10 -18.54
CA HIS A 449 -13.51 7.21 -17.62
C HIS A 449 -14.84 7.86 -17.19
N GLN A 450 -15.97 7.51 -17.82
CA GLN A 450 -17.28 8.06 -17.46
C GLN A 450 -17.82 7.53 -16.13
N THR A 451 -17.36 6.37 -15.69
CA THR A 451 -17.65 5.81 -14.34
C THR A 451 -17.02 6.62 -13.20
N TYR A 452 -16.21 7.63 -13.53
CA TYR A 452 -15.61 8.57 -12.60
C TYR A 452 -16.31 9.94 -12.58
N ARG A 453 -17.40 10.13 -13.34
CA ARG A 453 -18.23 11.34 -13.24
C ARG A 453 -18.86 11.43 -11.86
N THR A 454 -18.83 12.64 -11.30
CA THR A 454 -19.55 13.00 -10.08
C THR A 454 -20.58 14.10 -10.39
N ASP A 455 -21.43 14.42 -9.42
CA ASP A 455 -22.48 15.46 -9.52
C ASP A 455 -21.88 16.89 -9.69
N PHE A 456 -20.58 17.09 -9.44
CA PHE A 456 -19.93 18.40 -9.57
C PHE A 456 -19.89 18.92 -11.01
N ARG A 457 -20.04 18.02 -12.02
CA ARG A 457 -20.19 18.47 -13.40
C ARG A 457 -21.56 19.12 -13.64
N ASP A 458 -22.58 18.71 -12.90
CA ASP A 458 -23.90 19.33 -12.95
C ASP A 458 -23.87 20.67 -12.19
N THR A 459 -23.09 20.77 -11.10
CA THR A 459 -22.84 22.04 -10.38
C THR A 459 -22.03 23.03 -11.23
N ALA A 460 -20.94 22.61 -11.87
CA ALA A 460 -20.15 23.49 -12.75
C ALA A 460 -20.89 23.84 -14.06
N ALA A 461 -21.73 22.93 -14.58
CA ALA A 461 -22.62 23.23 -15.69
C ALA A 461 -23.72 24.22 -15.28
N LEU A 462 -24.25 24.11 -14.05
CA LEU A 462 -25.15 25.08 -13.45
C LEU A 462 -24.46 26.43 -13.21
N GLU A 463 -23.25 26.47 -12.64
CA GLU A 463 -22.48 27.71 -12.46
C GLU A 463 -22.18 28.38 -13.80
N LYS A 464 -21.78 27.60 -14.82
CA LYS A 464 -21.55 28.12 -16.17
C LYS A 464 -22.84 28.57 -16.84
N TYR A 465 -23.96 27.88 -16.61
CA TYR A 465 -25.30 28.31 -17.03
C TYR A 465 -25.71 29.61 -16.32
N HIS A 466 -25.53 29.73 -15.00
CA HIS A 466 -25.80 30.93 -14.22
C HIS A 466 -24.90 32.09 -14.64
N ALA A 467 -23.62 31.86 -14.92
CA ALA A 467 -22.71 32.87 -15.46
C ALA A 467 -23.13 33.32 -16.86
N THR A 468 -23.51 32.38 -17.73
CA THR A 468 -24.03 32.68 -19.08
C THR A 468 -25.36 33.44 -19.00
N MET A 469 -26.25 33.07 -18.08
CA MET A 469 -27.51 33.79 -17.83
C MET A 469 -27.26 35.17 -17.23
N ALA A 470 -26.25 35.34 -16.39
CA ALA A 470 -25.84 36.63 -15.86
C ALA A 470 -25.26 37.53 -16.95
N GLU A 471 -24.44 37.00 -17.86
CA GLU A 471 -23.93 37.72 -19.06
C GLU A 471 -25.06 38.12 -20.02
N ILE A 472 -26.06 37.24 -20.22
CA ILE A 472 -27.25 37.53 -21.03
C ILE A 472 -28.14 38.59 -20.33
N ALA A 473 -28.27 38.53 -19.01
CA ALA A 473 -29.07 39.46 -18.23
C ALA A 473 -28.40 40.83 -18.02
N SER A 474 -27.06 40.89 -18.00
CA SER A 474 -26.30 42.13 -17.94
C SER A 474 -26.25 42.88 -19.28
N GLY A 475 -26.67 42.23 -20.38
CA GLY A 475 -26.71 42.82 -21.70
C GLY A 475 -25.33 43.04 -22.33
N SER A 476 -25.30 43.05 -23.66
CA SER A 476 -24.22 43.66 -24.44
C SER A 476 -24.04 45.13 -24.12
#